data_AF-A0A8T0FFI0-F1
#
_entry.id   AF-A0A8T0FFI0-F1
#
_cell.length_a   1.000
_cell.length_b   1.000
_cell.length_c   1.000
_cell.angle_alpha   90.00
_cell.angle_beta   90.00
_cell.angle_gamma   90.00
#
_symmetry.space_group_name_H-M   'P 1'
#
loop_
_entity.id
_entity.type
_entity.pdbx_description
1 polymer ?
#
loop_
_entity_poly.entity_id
_entity_poly.type
_entity_poly.pdbx_seq_one_letter_code
_entity_poly.pdbx_strand_id
1 'polypeptide(L)'
;MKKDKHLHYGEFSSGNLSTKPFFIWENEKYRNVLSKLLSGREVVLKADVKKCPAYKQAIKFNCIDFQFTLRCESSQSRLREALKRYDISATHMGYSYFRFNDKIYLITSGSQTIYYSLEKSATGECVRSNAVYNKIRNGDLMLSPYAVWKIELINSSDKDSFEELEKYKNEVSLELAGYGSYVTHDDVFTLTDDGYNVIESYNELDQRLDLADF
;
A
#
# COMPACT_ATOMS: atom_id res chain seq x y z
N MET A 1 -10.04 23.12 -17.31
CA MET A 1 -8.95 22.15 -17.05
C MET A 1 -8.74 21.31 -18.32
N LYS A 2 -7.60 21.44 -18.99
CA LYS A 2 -7.20 20.45 -20.01
C LYS A 2 -6.95 19.14 -19.25
N LYS A 3 -7.66 18.06 -19.59
CA LYS A 3 -7.34 16.72 -19.07
C LYS A 3 -5.95 16.36 -19.60
N ASP A 4 -5.03 16.08 -18.71
CA ASP A 4 -3.73 15.52 -19.08
C ASP A 4 -4.00 14.15 -19.73
N LYS A 5 -3.65 14.02 -21.01
CA LYS A 5 -3.92 12.82 -21.81
C LYS A 5 -2.96 11.67 -21.49
N HIS A 6 -1.89 11.95 -20.74
CA HIS A 6 -0.83 11.02 -20.38
C HIS A 6 -1.00 10.45 -18.96
N LEU A 7 -1.92 11.03 -18.17
CA LEU A 7 -2.19 10.58 -16.82
C LEU A 7 -3.39 9.64 -16.79
N HIS A 8 -3.11 8.37 -16.50
CA HIS A 8 -4.10 7.32 -16.39
C HIS A 8 -4.49 7.12 -14.92
N TYR A 9 -5.73 6.65 -14.70
CA TYR A 9 -6.27 6.36 -13.38
C TYR A 9 -6.87 4.96 -13.37
N GLY A 10 -6.82 4.27 -12.24
CA GLY A 10 -7.44 2.97 -12.11
C GLY A 10 -7.40 2.39 -10.71
N GLU A 11 -8.20 1.35 -10.52
CA GLU A 11 -8.20 0.52 -9.33
C GLU A 11 -7.11 -0.57 -9.46
N PHE A 12 -6.29 -0.71 -8.44
CA PHE A 12 -5.25 -1.73 -8.27
C PHE A 12 -5.76 -2.79 -7.30
N SER A 13 -6.21 -3.93 -7.83
CA SER A 13 -6.87 -5.00 -7.07
C SER A 13 -6.64 -6.36 -7.73
N SER A 14 -6.64 -7.43 -6.95
CA SER A 14 -6.48 -8.82 -7.44
C SER A 14 -7.64 -9.27 -8.35
N GLY A 15 -8.80 -8.63 -8.26
CA GLY A 15 -9.91 -8.85 -9.19
C GLY A 15 -9.66 -8.34 -10.61
N ASN A 16 -8.67 -7.45 -10.79
CA ASN A 16 -8.41 -6.78 -12.07
C ASN A 16 -7.15 -7.35 -12.74
N LEU A 17 -7.31 -8.03 -13.87
CA LEU A 17 -6.18 -8.58 -14.65
C LEU A 17 -5.22 -7.51 -15.18
N SER A 18 -5.75 -6.33 -15.51
CA SER A 18 -5.02 -5.23 -16.16
C SER A 18 -4.21 -4.39 -15.17
N THR A 19 -4.58 -4.35 -13.89
CA THR A 19 -3.92 -3.52 -12.89
C THR A 19 -3.17 -4.33 -11.86
N LYS A 20 -3.80 -5.38 -11.32
CA LYS A 20 -3.35 -6.13 -10.14
C LYS A 20 -3.17 -5.20 -8.92
N PRO A 21 -2.97 -5.72 -7.70
CA PRO A 21 -2.60 -4.89 -6.56
C PRO A 21 -1.29 -4.13 -6.82
N PHE A 22 -1.08 -3.01 -6.13
CA PHE A 22 0.19 -2.27 -6.19
C PHE A 22 1.37 -3.17 -5.81
N PHE A 23 1.19 -3.98 -4.76
CA PHE A 23 2.19 -4.90 -4.25
C PHE A 23 1.53 -6.07 -3.50
N ILE A 24 2.21 -7.22 -3.43
CA ILE A 24 1.76 -8.39 -2.66
C ILE A 24 2.91 -8.87 -1.76
N TRP A 25 2.65 -8.93 -0.46
CA TRP A 25 3.46 -9.62 0.54
C TRP A 25 2.93 -11.04 0.70
N GLU A 26 3.49 -11.96 -0.09
CA GLU A 26 3.07 -13.36 -0.12
C GLU A 26 3.38 -14.09 1.19
N ASN A 27 2.45 -14.93 1.66
CA ASN A 27 2.59 -15.70 2.89
C ASN A 27 3.91 -16.48 2.92
N GLU A 28 4.30 -17.13 1.81
CA GLU A 28 5.50 -17.97 1.74
C GLU A 28 6.76 -17.24 2.20
N LYS A 29 6.85 -15.93 1.92
CA LYS A 29 8.01 -15.10 2.27
C LYS A 29 7.79 -14.33 3.57
N TYR A 30 6.56 -13.88 3.85
CA TYR A 30 6.26 -12.93 4.92
C TYR A 30 5.49 -13.53 6.10
N ARG A 31 5.30 -14.85 6.16
CA ARG A 31 4.50 -15.56 7.18
C ARG A 31 4.69 -15.03 8.60
N ASN A 32 5.93 -14.92 9.07
CA ASN A 32 6.22 -14.50 10.44
C ASN A 32 5.77 -13.06 10.70
N VAL A 33 5.96 -12.17 9.73
CA VAL A 33 5.57 -10.76 9.84
C VAL A 33 4.05 -10.63 9.77
N LEU A 34 3.39 -11.32 8.85
CA LEU A 34 1.92 -11.29 8.74
C LEU A 34 1.24 -11.92 9.96
N SER A 35 1.84 -12.97 10.54
CA SER A 35 1.41 -13.57 11.81
C SER A 35 1.48 -12.58 12.98
N LYS A 36 2.55 -11.77 13.07
CA LYS A 36 2.67 -10.69 14.05
C LYS A 36 1.57 -9.62 13.83
N LEU A 37 1.35 -9.20 12.58
CA LEU A 37 0.30 -8.22 12.25
C LEU A 37 -1.10 -8.71 12.66
N LEU A 38 -1.44 -9.97 12.34
CA LEU A 38 -2.70 -10.59 12.74
C LEU A 38 -2.83 -10.84 14.25
N SER A 39 -1.75 -10.66 15.02
CA SER A 39 -1.77 -10.65 16.50
C SER A 39 -1.88 -9.25 17.10
N GLY A 40 -2.09 -8.22 16.27
CA GLY A 40 -2.17 -6.83 16.71
C GLY A 40 -0.83 -6.17 16.97
N ARG A 41 0.28 -6.76 16.52
CA ARG A 41 1.61 -6.14 16.66
C ARG A 41 1.89 -5.25 15.45
N GLU A 42 2.51 -4.09 15.70
CA GLU A 42 3.10 -3.28 14.63
C GLU A 42 4.16 -4.09 13.87
N VAL A 43 4.14 -3.97 12.54
CA VAL A 43 5.13 -4.58 11.64
C VAL A 43 5.65 -3.57 10.63
N VAL A 44 6.84 -3.83 10.10
CA VAL A 44 7.44 -3.04 9.01
C VAL A 44 7.42 -3.88 7.74
N LEU A 45 6.87 -3.32 6.65
CA LEU A 45 6.80 -3.96 5.34
C LEU A 45 7.28 -3.01 4.25
N LYS A 46 8.12 -3.51 3.33
CA LYS A 46 8.62 -2.78 2.17
C LYS A 46 7.86 -3.22 0.92
N ALA A 47 7.24 -2.27 0.24
CA ALA A 47 6.69 -2.46 -1.10
C ALA A 47 7.79 -2.08 -2.12
N ASP A 48 8.51 -3.09 -2.61
CA ASP A 48 9.64 -2.89 -3.52
C ASP A 48 9.19 -2.41 -4.90
N VAL A 49 9.64 -1.22 -5.28
CA VAL A 49 9.37 -0.57 -6.57
C VAL A 49 9.84 -1.40 -7.76
N LYS A 50 10.82 -2.29 -7.60
CA LYS A 50 11.24 -3.23 -8.66
C LYS A 50 10.13 -4.18 -9.10
N LYS A 51 9.15 -4.44 -8.23
CA LYS A 51 7.97 -5.27 -8.57
C LYS A 51 6.87 -4.48 -9.28
N CYS A 52 7.04 -3.18 -9.49
CA CYS A 52 6.10 -2.36 -10.25
C CYS A 52 5.91 -2.90 -11.69
N PRO A 53 4.69 -2.94 -12.25
CA PRO A 53 4.47 -3.40 -13.64
C PRO A 53 5.17 -2.52 -14.68
N ALA A 54 6.03 -3.07 -15.54
CA ALA A 54 6.93 -2.30 -16.45
C ALA A 54 6.24 -1.18 -17.25
N TYR A 55 5.02 -1.43 -17.70
CA TYR A 55 4.22 -0.50 -18.51
C TYR A 55 3.50 0.59 -17.72
N LYS A 56 3.50 0.53 -16.37
CA LYS A 56 3.00 1.57 -15.49
C LYS A 56 4.17 2.23 -14.78
N GLN A 57 4.32 3.53 -15.01
CA GLN A 57 5.39 4.31 -14.44
C GLN A 57 4.85 5.38 -13.50
N ALA A 58 5.73 5.87 -12.61
CA ALA A 58 5.46 6.95 -11.66
C ALA A 58 4.12 6.80 -10.90
N ILE A 59 3.80 5.58 -10.45
CA ILE A 59 2.53 5.28 -9.79
C ILE A 59 2.40 6.10 -8.50
N LYS A 60 1.26 6.78 -8.36
CA LYS A 60 0.83 7.49 -7.16
C LYS A 60 -0.48 6.90 -6.68
N PHE A 61 -0.68 6.77 -5.38
CA PHE A 61 -1.98 6.35 -4.86
C PHE A 61 -2.79 7.55 -4.36
N ASN A 62 -4.09 7.48 -4.60
CA ASN A 62 -5.11 8.38 -4.07
C ASN A 62 -6.05 7.62 -3.11
N CYS A 63 -6.00 6.28 -3.11
CA CYS A 63 -6.64 5.46 -2.09
C CYS A 63 -5.74 4.26 -1.85
N ILE A 64 -5.56 3.88 -0.58
CA ILE A 64 -4.77 2.73 -0.18
C ILE A 64 -5.64 1.78 0.62
N ASP A 65 -5.49 0.48 0.38
CA ASP A 65 -6.19 -0.57 1.09
C ASP A 65 -5.28 -1.79 1.29
N PHE A 66 -5.10 -2.20 2.54
CA PHE A 66 -4.37 -3.38 2.97
C PHE A 66 -5.32 -4.56 3.03
N GLN A 67 -5.35 -5.37 1.97
CA GLN A 67 -6.28 -6.48 1.81
C GLN A 67 -5.63 -7.80 2.22
N PHE A 68 -6.18 -8.44 3.25
CA PHE A 68 -5.74 -9.76 3.68
C PHE A 68 -6.39 -10.83 2.81
N THR A 69 -5.58 -11.66 2.16
CA THR A 69 -6.04 -12.65 1.18
C THR A 69 -5.63 -14.07 1.56
N LEU A 70 -6.53 -15.01 1.27
CA LEU A 70 -6.40 -16.45 1.44
C LEU A 70 -6.64 -17.11 0.09
N ARG A 71 -6.01 -18.26 -0.14
CA ARG A 71 -6.24 -19.07 -1.36
C ARG A 71 -7.60 -19.74 -1.39
N CYS A 72 -8.20 -19.98 -0.23
CA CYS A 72 -9.47 -20.68 -0.11
C CYS A 72 -10.62 -19.66 0.05
N GLU A 73 -11.51 -19.58 -0.95
CA GLU A 73 -12.62 -18.62 -1.00
C GLU A 73 -13.60 -18.73 0.19
N SER A 74 -13.91 -19.95 0.65
CA SER A 74 -14.79 -20.15 1.80
C SER A 74 -14.17 -19.61 3.10
N SER A 75 -12.85 -19.76 3.28
CA SER A 75 -12.11 -19.16 4.39
C SER A 75 -11.94 -17.64 4.22
N GLN A 76 -11.78 -17.15 2.99
CA GLN A 76 -11.66 -15.71 2.68
C GLN A 76 -12.87 -14.92 3.19
N SER A 77 -14.07 -15.45 2.98
CA SER A 77 -15.31 -14.78 3.42
C SER A 77 -15.40 -14.68 4.94
N ARG A 78 -14.99 -15.72 5.67
CA ARG A 78 -14.93 -15.74 7.13
C ARG A 78 -13.85 -14.80 7.68
N LEU A 79 -12.70 -14.74 7.02
CA LEU A 79 -11.63 -13.80 7.37
C LEU A 79 -12.12 -12.35 7.21
N ARG A 80 -12.75 -12.02 6.07
CA ARG A 80 -13.30 -10.68 5.84
C ARG A 80 -14.30 -10.27 6.91
N GLU A 81 -15.18 -11.18 7.33
CA GLU A 81 -16.14 -10.90 8.39
C GLU A 81 -15.46 -10.65 9.74
N ALA A 82 -14.48 -11.47 10.12
CA ALA A 82 -13.71 -11.26 11.35
C ALA A 82 -12.95 -9.93 11.34
N LEU A 83 -12.37 -9.56 10.18
CA LEU A 83 -11.59 -8.33 10.02
C LEU A 83 -12.40 -7.04 10.15
N LYS A 84 -13.73 -7.05 9.96
CA LYS A 84 -14.58 -5.85 10.13
C LYS A 84 -14.50 -5.23 11.53
N ARG A 85 -14.08 -6.01 12.53
CA ARG A 85 -13.94 -5.55 13.93
C ARG A 85 -12.70 -4.68 14.16
N TYR A 86 -11.81 -4.59 13.17
CA TYR A 86 -10.51 -3.96 13.30
C TYR A 86 -10.36 -2.75 12.37
N ASP A 87 -9.48 -1.85 12.75
CA ASP A 87 -9.03 -0.73 11.94
C ASP A 87 -7.54 -0.92 11.57
N ILE A 88 -7.13 -0.31 10.47
CA ILE A 88 -5.73 -0.27 10.05
C ILE A 88 -5.13 1.07 10.42
N SER A 89 -3.99 1.04 11.09
CA SER A 89 -3.05 2.17 11.17
C SER A 89 -1.83 1.84 10.32
N ALA A 90 -1.58 2.64 9.29
CA ALA A 90 -0.49 2.45 8.36
C ALA A 90 0.30 3.74 8.17
N THR A 91 1.56 3.75 8.57
CA THR A 91 2.47 4.88 8.41
C THR A 91 3.37 4.70 7.20
N HIS A 92 3.19 5.56 6.19
CA HIS A 92 4.14 5.74 5.11
C HIS A 92 5.39 6.46 5.68
N MET A 93 6.55 5.80 5.68
CA MET A 93 7.77 6.25 6.39
C MET A 93 8.51 7.42 5.72
N GLY A 94 7.90 8.05 4.72
CA GLY A 94 8.46 9.22 4.05
C GLY A 94 9.40 8.91 2.89
N TYR A 95 9.60 7.64 2.51
CA TYR A 95 10.42 7.24 1.37
C TYR A 95 9.55 6.75 0.21
N SER A 96 9.21 7.65 -0.72
CA SER A 96 8.39 7.33 -1.90
C SER A 96 9.28 6.96 -3.08
N TYR A 97 9.20 5.71 -3.54
CA TYR A 97 9.97 5.24 -4.70
C TYR A 97 9.12 5.26 -5.96
N PHE A 98 9.61 5.85 -7.03
CA PHE A 98 8.95 5.91 -8.34
C PHE A 98 9.85 5.27 -9.39
N ARG A 99 9.30 4.37 -10.21
CA ARG A 99 10.00 3.92 -11.41
C ARG A 99 9.52 4.70 -12.61
N PHE A 100 10.46 5.26 -13.38
CA PHE A 100 10.18 5.96 -14.63
C PHE A 100 11.35 5.72 -15.61
N ASN A 101 11.06 5.30 -16.84
CA ASN A 101 12.04 4.93 -17.88
C ASN A 101 13.24 4.13 -17.35
N ASP A 102 12.95 2.99 -16.72
CA ASP A 102 13.92 2.06 -16.10
C ASP A 102 14.82 2.62 -15.01
N LYS A 103 14.63 3.89 -14.64
CA LYS A 103 15.24 4.52 -13.48
C LYS A 103 14.30 4.48 -12.28
N ILE A 104 14.89 4.41 -11.08
CA ILE A 104 14.18 4.54 -9.81
C ILE A 104 14.54 5.88 -9.20
N TYR A 105 13.51 6.65 -8.86
CA TYR A 105 13.58 7.95 -8.22
C TYR A 105 13.07 7.82 -6.79
N LEU A 106 13.78 8.42 -5.84
CA LEU A 106 13.35 8.51 -4.45
C LEU A 106 12.94 9.95 -4.14
N ILE A 107 11.72 10.12 -3.64
CA ILE A 107 11.24 11.38 -3.07
C ILE A 107 11.05 11.17 -1.57
N THR A 108 11.74 11.99 -0.78
CA THR A 108 11.66 11.96 0.68
C THR A 108 10.68 13.00 1.22
N SER A 109 9.90 12.65 2.24
CA SER A 109 8.97 13.52 2.94
C SER A 109 8.86 13.15 4.42
N GLY A 110 8.12 13.92 5.22
CA GLY A 110 7.78 13.51 6.58
C GLY A 110 6.82 12.32 6.58
N SER A 111 6.92 11.45 7.59
CA SER A 111 6.05 10.28 7.72
C SER A 111 4.57 10.68 7.78
N GLN A 112 3.71 9.88 7.15
CA GLN A 112 2.27 10.12 7.08
C GLN A 112 1.52 8.88 7.58
N THR A 113 0.79 9.03 8.68
CA THR A 113 -0.03 7.96 9.25
C THR A 113 -1.44 8.03 8.72
N ILE A 114 -1.83 6.96 8.05
CA ILE A 114 -3.14 6.72 7.50
C ILE A 114 -3.90 5.82 8.46
N TYR A 115 -5.15 6.15 8.74
CA TYR A 115 -6.02 5.35 9.59
C TYR A 115 -7.37 5.16 8.91
N TYR A 116 -7.87 3.92 8.89
CA TYR A 116 -9.22 3.61 8.38
C TYR A 116 -9.76 2.28 8.93
N SER A 117 -11.08 2.14 9.01
CA SER A 117 -11.75 0.88 9.39
C SER A 117 -11.78 -0.13 8.26
N LEU A 118 -11.57 -1.41 8.57
CA LEU A 118 -11.80 -2.49 7.62
C LEU A 118 -13.30 -2.74 7.40
N GLU A 119 -14.15 -2.32 8.35
CA GLU A 119 -15.58 -2.18 8.16
C GLU A 119 -15.89 -1.16 7.06
N LYS A 120 -16.69 -1.58 6.07
CA LYS A 120 -17.18 -0.75 4.98
C LYS A 120 -18.70 -0.55 5.11
N SER A 121 -19.17 0.65 4.79
CA SER A 121 -20.59 0.98 4.69
C SER A 121 -21.23 0.32 3.47
N ALA A 122 -22.55 0.47 3.32
CA ALA A 122 -23.28 0.01 2.14
C ALA A 122 -22.80 0.66 0.82
N THR A 123 -22.14 1.83 0.89
CA THR A 123 -21.55 2.52 -0.27
C THR A 123 -20.12 2.07 -0.56
N GLY A 124 -19.55 1.16 0.23
CA GLY A 124 -18.18 0.67 0.08
C GLY A 124 -17.11 1.55 0.74
N GLU A 125 -17.50 2.63 1.42
CA GLU A 125 -16.57 3.51 2.12
C GLU A 125 -16.23 2.99 3.51
N CYS A 126 -15.02 3.24 4.00
CA CYS A 126 -14.66 2.95 5.39
C CYS A 126 -15.58 3.72 6.34
N VAL A 127 -16.13 3.02 7.34
CA VAL A 127 -16.97 3.62 8.38
C VAL A 127 -16.21 4.65 9.22
N ARG A 128 -14.91 4.42 9.46
CA ARG A 128 -14.02 5.34 10.20
C ARG A 128 -12.77 5.60 9.38
N SER A 129 -12.24 6.82 9.46
CA SER A 129 -10.95 7.21 8.86
C SER A 129 -10.40 8.49 9.52
N ASN A 130 -9.12 8.80 9.28
CA ASN A 130 -8.52 10.07 9.71
C ASN A 130 -8.44 11.13 8.60
N ALA A 131 -8.08 12.36 8.97
CA ALA A 131 -7.96 13.47 8.02
C ALA A 131 -6.88 13.25 6.95
N VAL A 132 -5.80 12.51 7.27
CA VAL A 132 -4.73 12.20 6.31
C VAL A 132 -5.25 11.27 5.19
N TYR A 133 -6.01 10.24 5.54
CA TYR A 133 -6.67 9.36 4.57
C TYR A 133 -7.54 10.16 3.59
N ASN A 134 -8.33 11.12 4.11
CA ASN A 134 -9.20 11.96 3.30
C ASN A 134 -8.43 12.94 2.39
N LYS A 135 -7.32 13.52 2.88
CA LYS A 135 -6.44 14.37 2.06
C LYS A 135 -5.85 13.62 0.87
N ILE A 136 -5.40 12.39 1.09
CA ILE A 136 -4.90 11.52 0.02
C ILE A 136 -6.01 11.23 -1.01
N ARG A 137 -7.22 10.91 -0.52
CA ARG A 137 -8.40 10.67 -1.37
C ARG A 137 -8.79 11.86 -2.22
N ASN A 138 -8.64 13.07 -1.69
CA ASN A 138 -8.92 14.31 -2.39
C ASN A 138 -7.79 14.74 -3.35
N GLY A 139 -6.64 14.07 -3.31
CA GLY A 139 -5.47 14.41 -4.13
C GLY A 139 -4.60 15.53 -3.55
N ASP A 140 -4.82 15.91 -2.28
CA ASP A 140 -4.04 16.95 -1.58
C ASP A 140 -2.63 16.46 -1.22
N LEU A 141 -2.38 15.15 -1.33
CA LEU A 141 -1.13 14.51 -0.98
C LEU A 141 -0.74 13.50 -2.06
N MET A 142 0.50 13.59 -2.56
CA MET A 142 1.04 12.68 -3.57
C MET A 142 2.10 11.76 -2.95
N LEU A 143 1.76 10.47 -2.82
CA LEU A 143 2.67 9.45 -2.32
C LEU A 143 2.74 8.26 -3.28
N SER A 144 3.89 7.59 -3.28
CA SER A 144 4.05 6.31 -3.99
C SER A 144 3.56 5.16 -3.11
N PRO A 145 2.87 4.13 -3.67
CA PRO A 145 2.57 2.93 -2.91
C PRO A 145 3.85 2.12 -2.61
N TYR A 146 4.89 2.30 -3.42
CA TYR A 146 6.20 1.69 -3.23
C TYR A 146 6.99 2.50 -2.23
N ALA A 147 6.99 2.01 -0.99
CA ALA A 147 7.55 2.66 0.18
C ALA A 147 7.82 1.64 1.29
N VAL A 148 8.41 2.14 2.38
CA VAL A 148 8.42 1.41 3.65
C VAL A 148 7.19 1.82 4.46
N TRP A 149 6.45 0.83 4.92
CA TRP A 149 5.21 0.97 5.66
C TRP A 149 5.38 0.39 7.06
N LYS A 150 4.98 1.14 8.09
CA LYS A 150 4.68 0.56 9.41
C LYS A 150 3.19 0.32 9.49
N ILE A 151 2.77 -0.90 9.81
CA ILE A 151 1.37 -1.30 9.75
C ILE A 151 1.01 -1.98 11.06
N GLU A 152 -0.14 -1.60 11.60
CA GLU A 152 -0.73 -2.17 12.81
C GLU A 152 -2.21 -2.42 12.55
N LEU A 153 -2.70 -3.58 13.00
CA LEU A 153 -4.12 -3.89 13.07
C LEU A 153 -4.60 -3.51 14.46
N ILE A 154 -5.49 -2.54 14.55
CA ILE A 154 -6.00 -1.99 15.79
C ILE A 154 -7.35 -2.60 16.09
N ASN A 155 -7.52 -3.07 17.31
CA ASN A 155 -8.82 -3.48 17.78
C ASN A 155 -9.63 -2.24 18.20
N SER A 156 -10.67 -1.93 17.43
CA SER A 156 -11.50 -0.74 17.62
C SER A 156 -12.64 -0.97 18.62
N SER A 157 -12.80 -2.20 19.09
CA SER A 157 -13.84 -2.65 20.01
C SER A 157 -13.15 -3.35 21.18
N ASP A 158 -13.17 -2.73 22.37
CA ASP A 158 -12.58 -3.29 23.60
C ASP A 158 -13.14 -4.67 24.02
N LYS A 159 -14.11 -5.20 23.26
CA LYS A 159 -14.73 -6.52 23.48
C LYS A 159 -14.15 -7.63 22.61
N ASP A 160 -13.44 -7.29 21.54
CA ASP A 160 -12.93 -8.27 20.59
C ASP A 160 -11.50 -8.70 20.95
N SER A 161 -11.06 -9.86 20.48
CA SER A 161 -9.70 -10.36 20.70
C SER A 161 -9.11 -10.86 19.38
N PHE A 162 -7.79 -10.75 19.23
CA PHE A 162 -7.06 -11.25 18.05
C PHE A 162 -7.08 -12.79 17.94
N GLU A 163 -7.62 -13.51 18.92
CA GLU A 163 -7.68 -14.98 18.92
C GLU A 163 -8.43 -15.53 17.70
N GLU A 164 -9.48 -14.83 17.23
CA GLU A 164 -10.22 -15.27 16.04
C GLU A 164 -9.35 -15.26 14.77
N LEU A 165 -8.32 -14.41 14.73
CA LEU A 165 -7.40 -14.28 13.60
C LEU A 165 -6.27 -15.32 13.62
N GLU A 166 -6.03 -15.98 14.76
CA GLU A 166 -4.94 -16.98 14.94
C GLU A 166 -4.99 -18.07 13.88
N LYS A 167 -6.20 -18.56 13.56
CA LYS A 167 -6.42 -19.64 12.57
C LYS A 167 -5.98 -19.28 11.15
N TYR A 168 -5.75 -18.00 10.86
CA TYR A 168 -5.38 -17.53 9.52
C TYR A 168 -3.89 -17.16 9.39
N LYS A 169 -3.14 -17.09 10.50
CA LYS A 169 -1.76 -16.56 10.54
C LYS A 169 -0.76 -17.23 9.60
N ASN A 170 -1.01 -18.50 9.25
CA ASN A 170 -0.11 -19.29 8.41
C ASN A 170 -0.53 -19.36 6.93
N GLU A 171 -1.63 -18.69 6.56
CA GLU A 171 -2.22 -18.81 5.22
C GLU A 171 -2.40 -17.47 4.53
N VAL A 172 -2.40 -16.37 5.30
CA VAL A 172 -2.71 -15.04 4.80
C VAL A 172 -1.53 -14.43 4.04
N SER A 173 -1.80 -13.93 2.84
CA SER A 173 -1.00 -12.94 2.14
C SER A 173 -1.60 -11.55 2.38
N LEU A 174 -0.79 -10.49 2.19
CA LEU A 174 -1.26 -9.11 2.28
C LEU A 174 -1.07 -8.41 0.93
N GLU A 175 -2.14 -7.84 0.41
CA GLU A 175 -2.14 -7.04 -0.81
C GLU A 175 -2.20 -5.56 -0.46
N LEU A 176 -1.31 -4.77 -1.07
CA LEU A 176 -1.43 -3.32 -1.13
C LEU A 176 -2.27 -2.98 -2.35
N ALA A 177 -3.52 -2.63 -2.14
CA ALA A 177 -4.52 -2.35 -3.16
C ALA A 177 -5.02 -0.90 -3.05
N GLY A 178 -5.93 -0.51 -3.93
CA GLY A 178 -6.63 0.78 -3.85
C GLY A 178 -6.75 1.47 -5.20
N TYR A 179 -6.74 2.79 -5.22
CA TYR A 179 -6.86 3.60 -6.44
C TYR A 179 -5.63 4.46 -6.61
N GLY A 180 -5.18 4.60 -7.85
CA GLY A 180 -4.00 5.39 -8.16
C GLY A 180 -4.00 5.96 -9.56
N SER A 181 -2.99 6.77 -9.80
CA SER A 181 -2.65 7.32 -11.11
C SER A 181 -1.27 6.86 -11.54
N TYR A 182 -1.06 6.80 -12.86
CA TYR A 182 0.19 6.36 -13.46
C TYR A 182 0.34 6.94 -14.86
N VAL A 183 1.57 6.96 -15.37
CA VAL A 183 1.86 7.26 -16.78
C VAL A 183 2.28 5.98 -17.50
N THR A 184 2.05 5.91 -18.80
CA THR A 184 2.43 4.74 -19.60
C THR A 184 3.80 4.94 -20.22
N HIS A 185 4.46 3.83 -20.59
CA HIS A 185 5.81 3.89 -21.19
C HIS A 185 5.86 4.67 -22.51
N ASP A 186 4.73 4.77 -23.21
CA ASP A 186 4.62 5.50 -24.47
C ASP A 186 4.57 7.04 -24.27
N ASP A 187 4.47 7.51 -23.02
CA ASP A 187 4.43 8.92 -22.67
C ASP A 187 5.85 9.46 -22.47
N VAL A 188 6.44 10.02 -23.54
CA VAL A 188 7.75 10.68 -23.50
C VAL A 188 7.65 12.00 -22.74
N PHE A 189 8.03 12.02 -21.47
CA PHE A 189 8.21 13.26 -20.70
C PHE A 189 9.65 13.76 -20.77
N THR A 190 9.87 14.96 -21.31
CA THR A 190 11.07 15.76 -21.08
C THR A 190 10.91 16.48 -19.74
N LEU A 191 11.58 15.97 -18.69
CA LEU A 191 11.63 16.64 -17.38
C LEU A 191 12.51 17.89 -17.49
N THR A 192 11.89 19.04 -17.72
CA THR A 192 12.48 20.35 -17.46
C THR A 192 11.55 21.08 -16.50
N ASP A 193 11.70 20.85 -15.20
CA ASP A 193 11.08 21.73 -14.20
C ASP A 193 11.99 21.80 -12.96
N ASP A 194 12.53 23.00 -12.72
CA ASP A 194 13.66 23.31 -11.84
C ASP A 194 13.28 23.38 -10.34
N GLY A 195 12.47 22.42 -9.84
CA GLY A 195 11.88 22.49 -8.50
C GLY A 195 12.13 21.29 -7.57
N TYR A 196 12.66 20.18 -8.07
CA TYR A 196 12.80 18.95 -7.28
C TYR A 196 14.24 18.49 -7.22
N ASN A 197 14.76 18.32 -5.99
CA ASN A 197 16.04 17.66 -5.76
C ASN A 197 15.88 16.17 -6.05
N VAL A 198 16.21 15.77 -7.27
CA VAL A 198 16.27 14.37 -7.69
C VAL A 198 17.59 13.78 -7.21
N ILE A 199 17.52 12.79 -6.34
CA ILE A 199 18.70 11.99 -5.95
C ILE A 199 18.73 10.75 -6.84
N GLU A 200 19.77 10.62 -7.67
CA GLU A 200 19.92 9.55 -8.67
C GLU A 200 20.51 8.22 -8.12
N SER A 201 20.72 8.05 -6.81
CA SER A 201 21.40 6.87 -6.27
C SER A 201 20.52 5.97 -5.40
N TYR A 202 19.81 5.05 -6.05
CA TYR A 202 19.00 3.99 -5.43
C TYR A 202 19.80 3.00 -4.54
N ASN A 203 21.12 2.86 -4.73
CA ASN A 203 21.86 1.72 -4.17
C ASN A 203 22.30 1.86 -2.69
N GLU A 204 22.43 3.06 -2.13
CA GLU A 204 23.02 3.23 -0.79
C GLU A 204 22.01 3.12 0.37
N LEU A 205 20.74 3.52 0.15
CA LEU A 205 19.70 3.45 1.18
C LEU A 205 19.15 2.03 1.35
N ASP A 206 19.08 1.27 0.25
CA ASP A 206 18.49 -0.08 0.25
C ASP A 206 19.38 -1.09 0.99
N GLN A 207 20.71 -0.98 0.85
CA GLN A 207 21.65 -1.80 1.61
C GLN A 207 21.50 -1.59 3.12
N ARG A 208 21.16 -0.38 3.58
CA ARG A 208 20.99 -0.09 5.01
C ARG A 208 19.66 -0.59 5.58
N LEU A 209 18.61 -0.67 4.76
CA LEU A 209 17.29 -1.17 5.16
C LEU A 209 17.20 -2.70 5.07
N ASP A 210 17.91 -3.33 4.14
CA ASP A 210 18.00 -4.79 4.04
C ASP A 210 18.97 -5.40 5.08
N LEU A 211 19.91 -4.61 5.64
CA LEU A 211 20.80 -5.01 6.75
C LEU A 211 20.21 -4.76 8.14
N ALA A 212 19.15 -3.97 8.24
CA ALA A 212 18.39 -3.83 9.47
C ALA A 212 17.38 -4.98 9.50
N ASP A 213 17.75 -6.09 10.14
CA ASP A 213 16.81 -7.17 10.46
C ASP A 213 15.61 -6.59 11.24
N PHE A 214 14.49 -6.35 10.57
CA PHE A 214 13.20 -5.95 11.13
C PHE A 214 12.28 -7.17 11.32
#